data_AF-T0V1R2-F1
#
_entry.id   AF-T0V1R2-F1
#
_cell.length_a   1.000
_cell.length_b   1.000
_cell.length_c   1.000
_cell.angle_alpha   90.00
_cell.angle_beta   90.00
_cell.angle_gamma   90.00
#
_symmetry.space_group_name_H-M   'P 1'
#
loop_
_entity.id
_entity.type
_entity.pdbx_description
1 polymer ?
#
loop_
_entity_poly.entity_id
_entity_poly.type
_entity_poly.pdbx_seq_one_letter_code
_entity_poly.pdbx_strand_id
1 'polypeptide(L)' 'MATVKTNTDVFEKAWEGFKGTDWKEKASVSRFVQANYKPYDGDESFLAGPTERSLKIKKS' A
#
# COMPACT_ATOMS: atom_id res chain seq x y z
N MET A 1 27.36 5.82 -16.02
CA MET A 1 26.94 4.43 -15.79
C MET A 1 25.51 4.47 -15.29
N ALA A 2 24.53 4.02 -16.09
CA ALA A 2 23.14 3.97 -15.65
C ALA A 2 22.94 2.70 -14.81
N THR A 3 22.51 2.86 -13.56
CA THR A 3 22.23 1.74 -12.65
C THR A 3 21.05 0.95 -13.17
N VAL A 4 21.25 -0.32 -13.55
CA VAL A 4 20.15 -1.22 -13.90
C VAL A 4 19.38 -1.52 -12.61
N LYS A 5 18.15 -0.99 -12.48
CA LYS A 5 17.24 -1.41 -11.41
C LYS A 5 16.93 -2.89 -11.60
N THR A 6 17.39 -3.71 -10.67
CA THR A 6 16.96 -5.10 -10.58
C THR A 6 15.56 -5.16 -9.96
N ASN A 7 14.85 -6.26 -10.16
CA ASN A 7 13.54 -6.46 -9.53
C ASN A 7 13.63 -6.37 -7.99
N THR A 8 14.77 -6.75 -7.41
CA THR A 8 15.04 -6.63 -5.98
C THR A 8 14.97 -5.18 -5.50
N ASP A 9 15.59 -4.23 -6.20
CA ASP A 9 15.54 -2.80 -5.85
C ASP A 9 14.11 -2.23 -5.91
N VAL A 10 13.30 -2.72 -6.86
CA VAL A 10 11.89 -2.34 -6.96
C VAL A 10 11.11 -2.82 -5.73
N PHE A 11 11.31 -4.06 -5.29
CA PHE A 11 10.61 -4.61 -4.14
C PHE A 11 11.08 -4.02 -2.81
N GLU A 12 12.38 -3.79 -2.63
CA GLU A 12 12.91 -3.15 -1.43
C GLU A 12 12.33 -1.75 -1.24
N LYS A 13 12.29 -0.95 -2.32
CA LYS A 13 11.67 0.37 -2.30
C LYS A 13 10.17 0.31 -2.07
N ALA A 14 9.46 -0.63 -2.71
CA ALA A 14 8.01 -0.76 -2.54
C ALA A 14 7.61 -1.25 -1.14
N TRP A 15 8.50 -1.97 -0.45
CA TRP A 15 8.25 -2.53 0.87
C TRP A 15 8.88 -1.76 2.04
N GLU A 16 9.45 -0.59 1.75
CA GLU A 16 10.02 0.29 2.75
C GLU A 16 8.99 0.68 3.82
N GLY A 17 9.36 0.53 5.09
CA GLY A 17 8.48 0.87 6.23
C GLY A 17 7.48 -0.22 6.63
N PHE A 18 7.30 -1.29 5.84
CA PHE A 18 6.49 -2.44 6.27
C PHE A 18 7.23 -3.32 7.29
N LYS A 19 6.51 -3.77 8.30
CA LYS A 19 6.95 -4.66 9.37
C LYS A 19 6.88 -6.12 8.95
N GLY A 20 7.80 -6.92 9.51
CA GLY A 20 7.91 -8.35 9.27
C GLY A 20 8.60 -8.69 7.94
N THR A 21 9.24 -9.86 7.91
CA THR A 21 9.92 -10.40 6.71
C THR A 21 9.32 -11.73 6.27
N ASP A 22 8.69 -12.47 7.19
CA ASP A 22 8.11 -13.80 6.93
C ASP A 22 7.08 -13.83 5.79
N TRP A 23 6.31 -12.75 5.63
CA TRP A 23 5.33 -12.65 4.55
C TRP A 23 5.98 -12.54 3.17
N LYS A 24 7.22 -12.03 3.07
CA LYS A 24 8.01 -11.97 1.82
C LYS A 24 8.47 -13.37 1.45
N GLU A 25 9.02 -14.10 2.41
CA GLU A 25 9.57 -15.45 2.23
C GLU A 25 8.48 -16.48 1.94
N LYS A 26 7.35 -16.39 2.63
CA LYS A 26 6.23 -17.34 2.52
C LYS A 26 5.20 -16.92 1.46
N ALA A 27 5.43 -15.82 0.75
CA ALA A 27 4.50 -15.21 -0.20
C ALA A 27 3.06 -15.12 0.35
N SER A 28 2.90 -14.61 1.58
CA SER A 28 1.63 -14.68 2.34
C SER A 28 1.01 -13.30 2.57
N VAL A 29 -0.07 -13.02 1.84
CA VAL A 29 -0.85 -11.77 2.01
C VAL A 29 -1.45 -11.67 3.42
N SER A 30 -1.94 -12.77 3.98
CA SER A 30 -2.55 -12.77 5.32
C SER A 30 -1.55 -12.32 6.40
N ARG A 31 -0.31 -12.81 6.33
CA ARG A 31 0.75 -12.42 7.27
C ARG A 31 1.21 -10.98 7.07
N PHE A 32 1.24 -10.50 5.82
CA PHE A 32 1.52 -9.10 5.54
C PHE A 32 0.49 -8.18 6.21
N VAL A 33 -0.80 -8.47 6.02
CA VAL A 33 -1.89 -7.67 6.60
C VAL A 33 -1.81 -7.69 8.12
N GLN A 34 -1.67 -8.87 8.74
CA GLN A 34 -1.58 -8.98 10.21
C GLN A 34 -0.40 -8.18 10.79
N ALA A 35 0.75 -8.14 10.10
CA ALA A 35 1.93 -7.42 10.59
C ALA A 35 1.85 -5.89 10.40
N ASN A 36 1.04 -5.39 9.46
CA ASN A 36 1.09 -4.00 8.99
C ASN A 36 -0.22 -3.22 9.13
N TYR A 37 -1.35 -3.90 9.34
CA TYR A 37 -2.63 -3.26 9.56
C TYR A 37 -2.62 -2.46 10.87
N LYS A 38 -3.12 -1.22 10.79
CA LYS A 38 -3.42 -0.41 11.95
C LYS A 38 -4.95 -0.39 12.12
N PRO A 39 -5.48 -0.99 13.20
CA PRO A 39 -6.89 -0.85 13.53
C PRO A 39 -7.33 0.61 13.57
N TYR A 40 -8.52 0.86 13.06
CA TYR A 40 -9.16 2.16 13.11
C TYR A 40 -10.56 1.97 13.69
N ASP A 41 -10.69 2.35 14.96
CA ASP A 41 -11.95 2.27 15.73
C ASP A 41 -12.65 3.64 15.82
N GLY A 42 -12.21 4.62 15.03
CA GLY A 42 -12.84 5.94 14.96
C GLY A 42 -14.06 5.98 14.04
N ASP A 43 -14.56 7.17 13.76
CA ASP A 43 -15.76 7.38 12.93
C ASP A 43 -15.41 7.86 11.50
N GLU A 44 -16.44 8.24 10.75
CA GLU A 44 -16.33 8.71 9.37
C GLU A 44 -15.83 10.16 9.22
N SER A 45 -15.49 10.86 10.31
CA SER A 45 -15.13 12.29 10.27
C SER A 45 -13.85 12.59 9.46
N PHE A 46 -12.97 11.61 9.25
CA PHE A 46 -11.77 11.78 8.42
C PHE A 46 -12.03 11.63 6.91
N LEU A 47 -13.22 11.18 6.50
CA LEU A 47 -13.51 10.91 5.10
C LEU A 47 -13.46 12.19 4.27
N ALA A 48 -12.63 12.18 3.24
CA ALA A 48 -12.58 13.25 2.25
C ALA A 48 -13.64 13.05 1.16
N GLY A 49 -14.23 14.15 0.68
CA GLY A 49 -15.16 14.13 -0.44
C GLY A 49 -14.52 13.76 -1.79
N PRO A 50 -15.33 13.50 -2.83
CA PRO A 50 -14.82 13.16 -4.15
C PRO A 50 -14.08 14.34 -4.80
N THR A 51 -13.03 14.04 -5.56
CA THR A 51 -12.30 15.05 -6.35
C THR A 51 -13.08 15.45 -7.61
N GLU A 52 -12.78 16.64 -8.15
CA GLU A 52 -13.39 17.11 -9.41
C GLU A 52 -13.22 16.11 -10.57
N ARG A 53 -12.04 15.48 -10.68
CA ARG A 53 -11.78 14.45 -11.69
C ARG A 53 -12.75 13.28 -11.55
N SER A 54 -13.01 12.84 -10.31
CA SER A 54 -13.91 11.73 -10.03
C SER A 54 -15.36 12.09 -10.35
N LEU A 55 -15.79 13.31 -10.02
CA LEU A 55 -17.12 13.81 -10.34
C LEU A 55 -17.36 13.92 -11.85
N LYS A 56 -16.33 14.27 -12.64
CA LYS A 56 -16.42 14.32 -14.11
C LYS A 56 -16.65 12.94 -14.72
N ILE A 57 -16.03 11.88 -14.19
CA ILE A 57 -16.21 10.51 -14.69
C ILE A 57 -17.61 9.98 -14.36
N LYS A 58 -18.14 10.26 -13.16
CA LYS A 58 -19.45 9.75 -12.72
C LYS A 58 -20.66 10.36 -13.44
N LYS A 59 -20.50 11.49 -14.15
CA LYS A 59 -21.60 12.22 -14.79
C LYS A 59 -21.91 11.75 -16.23
N SER A 60 -21.32 10.63 -16.66
CA SER A 60 -21.56 10.00 -17.97
C SER A 60 -22.84 9.18 -18.01
#